data_AF-A0A4S0IQP9-F1
#
_entry.id   AF-A0A4S0IQP9-F1
#
_cell.length_a   1.000
_cell.length_b   1.000
_cell.length_c   1.000
_cell.angle_alpha   90.00
_cell.angle_beta   90.00
_cell.angle_gamma   90.00
#
_symmetry.space_group_name_H-M   'P 1'
#
loop_
_entity.id
_entity.type
_entity.pdbx_description
1 polymer ?
#
loop_
_entity_poly.entity_id
_entity_poly.type
_entity_poly.pdbx_seq_one_letter_code
_entity_poly.pdbx_strand_id
1 'polypeptide(L)'
;KIVGKRVFESLIMAGALDCFGHDRAQMLAGVERMMGLASLAQQNAVSGQADIFGASLGAQSQALNLPPTDPWLAADRLHREFQVVGFYLSAHPLDEYKAA
;
A
#
# COMPACT_ATOMS: atom_id res chain seq x y z
N LYS A 1 -15.32 -10.10 -4.99
CA LYS A 1 -15.01 -10.33 -3.55
C LYS A 1 -14.42 -9.04 -3.00
N ILE A 2 -14.83 -8.61 -1.80
CA ILE A 2 -14.34 -7.38 -1.16
C ILE A 2 -12.99 -7.69 -0.51
N VAL A 3 -12.00 -6.81 -0.71
CA VAL A 3 -10.68 -6.91 -0.07
C VAL A 3 -10.75 -6.18 1.26
N GLY A 4 -10.61 -6.92 2.37
CA GLY A 4 -10.52 -6.32 3.70
C GLY A 4 -9.10 -5.82 4.00
N LYS A 5 -8.95 -5.03 5.07
CA LYS A 5 -7.67 -4.44 5.49
C LYS A 5 -6.52 -5.46 5.56
N ARG A 6 -6.75 -6.58 6.25
CA ARG A 6 -5.74 -7.64 6.41
C ARG A 6 -5.26 -8.20 5.07
N VAL A 7 -6.16 -8.37 4.11
CA VAL A 7 -5.81 -8.87 2.77
C VAL A 7 -5.01 -7.81 2.02
N PHE A 8 -5.37 -6.53 2.16
CA PHE A 8 -4.65 -5.44 1.54
C PHE A 8 -3.22 -5.31 2.10
N GLU A 9 -3.05 -5.40 3.42
CA GLU A 9 -1.74 -5.44 4.08
C GLU A 9 -0.88 -6.62 3.59
N SER A 10 -1.49 -7.81 3.47
CA SER A 10 -0.83 -8.98 2.90
C SER A 10 -0.37 -8.75 1.46
N LEU A 11 -1.18 -8.13 0.61
CA LEU A 11 -0.80 -7.80 -0.77
C LEU A 11 0.39 -6.83 -0.84
N ILE A 12 0.45 -5.84 0.05
CA ILE A 12 1.59 -4.93 0.17
C ILE A 12 2.85 -5.71 0.56
N MET A 13 2.76 -6.54 1.61
CA MET A 13 3.91 -7.30 2.10
C MET A 13 4.42 -8.31 1.07
N ALA A 14 3.52 -8.94 0.31
CA ALA A 14 3.84 -9.87 -0.78
C ALA A 14 4.47 -9.18 -2.01
N GLY A 15 4.46 -7.85 -2.08
CA GLY A 15 4.99 -7.10 -3.23
C GLY A 15 4.07 -7.00 -4.43
N ALA A 16 2.79 -7.36 -4.28
CA ALA A 16 1.81 -7.27 -5.36
C ALA A 16 1.52 -5.82 -5.81
N LEU A 17 1.90 -4.84 -4.98
CA LEU A 17 1.65 -3.42 -5.18
C LEU A 17 2.95 -2.62 -5.46
N ASP A 18 4.06 -3.31 -5.73
CA ASP A 18 5.35 -2.64 -6.00
C ASP A 18 5.32 -1.83 -7.31
N CYS A 19 4.38 -2.12 -8.22
CA CYS A 19 4.23 -1.40 -9.49
C CYS A 19 3.80 0.07 -9.32
N PHE A 20 3.35 0.48 -8.13
CA PHE A 20 2.95 1.86 -7.85
C PHE A 20 4.12 2.79 -7.49
N GLY A 21 5.35 2.26 -7.40
CA GLY A 21 6.56 3.07 -7.17
C GLY A 21 6.67 3.67 -5.76
N HIS A 22 5.86 3.21 -4.82
CA HIS A 22 5.95 3.57 -3.40
C HIS A 22 6.66 2.47 -2.61
N ASP A 23 7.37 2.86 -1.55
CA ASP A 23 7.99 1.88 -0.67
C ASP A 23 6.92 1.07 0.10
N ARG A 24 7.18 -0.21 0.33
CA ARG A 24 6.22 -1.10 1.01
C ARG A 24 5.97 -0.66 2.45
N ALA A 25 6.96 -0.09 3.15
CA ALA A 25 6.78 0.43 4.50
C ALA A 25 5.82 1.62 4.50
N GLN A 26 6.01 2.53 3.55
CA GLN A 26 5.17 3.70 3.37
C GLN A 26 3.74 3.33 2.98
N MET A 27 3.56 2.37 2.07
CA MET A 27 2.24 1.86 1.72
C MET A 27 1.57 1.20 2.93
N LEU A 28 2.29 0.39 3.71
CA LEU A 28 1.73 -0.27 4.88
C LEU A 28 1.29 0.74 5.95
N ALA A 29 2.11 1.75 6.22
CA ALA A 29 1.77 2.84 7.15
C ALA A 29 0.56 3.66 6.66
N GLY A 30 0.39 3.78 5.35
CA GLY A 30 -0.72 4.52 4.72
C GLY A 30 -1.98 3.71 4.43
N VAL A 31 -2.07 2.42 4.79
CA VAL A 31 -3.21 1.54 4.44
C VAL A 31 -4.56 2.12 4.82
N GLU A 32 -4.69 2.58 6.08
CA GLU A 32 -5.95 3.16 6.57
C GLU A 32 -6.38 4.38 5.77
N ARG A 33 -5.41 5.24 5.41
CA ARG A 33 -5.66 6.43 4.59
C ARG A 33 -6.08 6.04 3.18
N MET A 34 -5.41 5.09 2.56
CA MET A 34 -5.76 4.59 1.22
C MET A 34 -7.18 4.02 1.20
N MET A 35 -7.54 3.18 2.18
CA MET A 35 -8.87 2.60 2.29
C MET A 35 -9.94 3.66 2.58
N GLY A 36 -9.65 4.65 3.42
CA GLY A 36 -10.55 5.76 3.71
C GLY A 36 -10.84 6.62 2.48
N LEU A 37 -9.80 6.97 1.71
CA LEU A 37 -9.94 7.73 0.45
C LEU A 37 -10.73 6.93 -0.60
N ALA A 38 -10.48 5.63 -0.72
CA ALA A 38 -11.24 4.76 -1.62
C ALA A 38 -12.73 4.69 -1.25
N SER A 39 -13.03 4.60 0.06
CA SER A 39 -14.42 4.62 0.56
C SER A 39 -15.11 5.96 0.27
N LEU A 40 -14.42 7.07 0.52
CA LEU A 40 -14.94 8.41 0.21
C LEU A 40 -15.20 8.58 -1.29
N ALA A 41 -14.27 8.16 -2.13
CA ALA A 41 -14.43 8.20 -3.59
C ALA A 41 -15.63 7.37 -4.06
N GLN A 42 -15.82 6.17 -3.48
CA GLN A 42 -16.97 5.33 -3.78
C GLN A 42 -18.29 5.98 -3.34
N GLN A 43 -18.33 6.59 -2.16
CA GLN A 43 -19.53 7.28 -1.65
C GLN A 43 -19.91 8.47 -2.55
N ASN A 44 -18.93 9.28 -2.95
CA ASN A 44 -19.15 10.40 -3.87
C ASN A 44 -19.68 9.92 -5.23
N ALA A 45 -19.13 8.83 -5.77
CA ALA A 45 -19.60 8.23 -7.02
C ALA A 45 -21.04 7.72 -6.93
N VAL A 46 -21.43 7.09 -5.82
CA VAL A 46 -22.78 6.57 -5.61
C VAL A 46 -23.79 7.69 -5.34
N SER A 47 -23.41 8.71 -4.58
CA SER A 47 -24.30 9.80 -4.20
C SER A 47 -24.63 10.74 -5.38
N GLY A 48 -23.85 10.72 -6.46
CA GLY A 48 -23.99 11.63 -7.59
C GLY A 48 -23.73 13.11 -7.26
N GLN A 49 -23.42 13.41 -6.00
CA GLN A 49 -22.91 14.71 -5.57
C GLN A 49 -21.42 14.76 -5.89
N ALA A 50 -21.09 15.37 -7.03
CA ALA A 50 -19.80 16.03 -7.13
C ALA A 50 -19.75 17.09 -6.02
N ASP A 51 -18.70 17.05 -5.20
CA ASP A 51 -18.46 18.03 -4.15
C ASP A 51 -18.79 19.44 -4.68
N ILE A 52 -19.82 20.09 -4.12
CA ILE A 52 -20.32 21.39 -4.60
C ILE A 52 -19.21 22.45 -4.52
N PHE A 53 -18.22 22.26 -3.63
CA PHE A 53 -17.03 23.10 -3.54
C PHE A 53 -15.86 22.59 -4.38
N GLY A 54 -15.80 21.29 -4.69
CA GLY A 54 -14.83 20.70 -5.61
C GLY A 54 -15.16 20.88 -7.09
N ALA A 55 -16.43 21.09 -7.43
CA ALA A 55 -16.89 21.31 -8.80
C ALA A 55 -16.43 22.66 -9.38
N SER A 56 -16.19 23.68 -8.53
CA SER A 56 -15.66 24.98 -8.98
C SER A 56 -14.13 25.00 -9.14
N LEU A 57 -13.42 24.06 -8.51
CA LEU A 57 -11.96 23.91 -8.56
C LEU A 57 -11.49 22.77 -9.49
N GLY A 58 -12.42 22.16 -10.25
CA GLY A 58 -12.12 21.07 -11.16
C GLY A 58 -11.67 19.82 -10.40
N ALA A 59 -12.62 19.15 -9.73
CA ALA A 59 -12.52 17.82 -9.11
C ALA A 59 -11.09 17.27 -8.99
N GLN A 60 -10.27 17.89 -8.15
CA GLN A 60 -8.97 17.33 -7.81
C GLN A 60 -9.25 16.20 -6.83
N SER A 61 -9.14 14.96 -7.31
CA SER A 61 -9.04 13.81 -6.42
C SER A 61 -7.98 14.11 -5.36
N GLN A 62 -8.35 14.01 -4.09
CA GLN A 62 -7.43 14.30 -3.00
C GLN A 62 -6.15 13.48 -3.21
N ALA A 63 -5.03 14.18 -3.47
CA ALA A 63 -3.78 13.53 -3.80
C ALA A 63 -3.40 12.56 -2.68
N LEU A 64 -3.12 11.32 -3.04
CA LEU A 64 -2.73 10.30 -2.08
C LEU A 64 -1.37 10.67 -1.49
N ASN A 65 -1.38 11.24 -0.28
CA ASN A 65 -0.17 11.56 0.47
C ASN A 65 0.04 10.49 1.55
N LEU A 66 1.02 9.62 1.30
CA LEU A 66 1.45 8.57 2.23
C LEU A 66 2.44 9.14 3.25
N PRO A 67 2.37 8.72 4.52
CA PRO A 67 3.27 9.23 5.55
C PRO A 67 4.74 8.93 5.22
N PRO A 68 5.68 9.87 5.45
CA PRO A 68 7.09 9.55 5.35
C PRO A 68 7.43 8.47 6.38
N THR A 69 8.03 7.38 5.91
CA THR A 69 8.37 6.22 6.74
C THR A 69 9.73 5.72 6.31
N ASP A 70 10.55 5.29 7.27
CA ASP A 70 11.82 4.65 6.94
C ASP A 70 11.56 3.33 6.21
N PRO A 71 12.32 3.02 5.13
CA PRO A 71 12.18 1.76 4.43
C PRO A 71 12.54 0.59 5.35
N TRP A 72 11.91 -0.56 5.14
CA TRP A 72 12.24 -1.76 5.91
C TRP A 72 13.68 -2.19 5.65
N LEU A 73 14.32 -2.71 6.70
CA LEU A 73 15.57 -3.45 6.54
C LEU A 73 15.34 -4.66 5.62
N ALA A 74 16.37 -5.08 4.89
CA ALA A 74 16.28 -6.20 3.96
C ALA A 74 15.77 -7.47 4.65
N ALA A 75 16.29 -7.78 5.84
CA ALA A 75 15.85 -8.91 6.65
C ALA A 75 14.36 -8.82 7.04
N ASP A 76 13.89 -7.65 7.46
CA ASP A 76 12.48 -7.44 7.84
C ASP A 76 11.54 -7.58 6.64
N ARG A 77 11.95 -7.06 5.48
CA ARG A 77 11.20 -7.22 4.23
C ARG A 77 11.07 -8.69 3.85
N LEU A 78 12.18 -9.43 3.89
CA LEU A 78 12.20 -10.87 3.60
C LEU A 78 11.33 -11.66 4.58
N HIS A 79 11.38 -11.33 5.86
CA HIS A 79 10.54 -11.97 6.87
C HIS A 79 9.05 -11.73 6.61
N ARG A 80 8.66 -10.51 6.24
CA ARG A 80 7.27 -10.16 5.90
C ARG A 80 6.79 -10.86 4.62
N GLU A 81 7.65 -10.98 3.61
CA GLU A 81 7.35 -11.76 2.40
C GLU A 81 7.07 -13.23 2.76
N PHE A 82 7.94 -13.83 3.56
CA PHE A 82 7.78 -15.21 4.02
C PHE A 82 6.50 -15.41 4.83
N GLN A 83 6.16 -14.47 5.73
CA GLN A 83 4.94 -14.57 6.54
C GLN A 83 3.65 -14.62 5.71
N VAL A 84 3.62 -13.96 4.56
CA VAL A 84 2.41 -13.85 3.75
C VAL A 84 2.38 -14.85 2.60
N VAL A 85 3.52 -15.11 1.99
CA VAL A 85 3.62 -15.93 0.77
C VAL A 85 4.09 -17.36 1.10
N GLY A 86 4.82 -17.56 2.20
CA GLY A 86 5.37 -18.85 2.63
C GLY A 86 6.74 -19.18 2.05
N PHE A 87 7.33 -18.30 1.25
CA PHE A 87 8.69 -18.39 0.73
C PHE A 87 9.27 -16.98 0.51
N TYR A 88 10.59 -16.88 0.40
CA TYR A 88 11.27 -15.61 0.14
C TYR A 88 11.23 -15.28 -1.35
N LEU A 89 10.74 -14.08 -1.70
CA LEU A 89 10.52 -13.69 -3.10
C LEU A 89 11.70 -12.89 -3.64
N SER A 90 12.20 -11.95 -2.85
CA SER A 90 13.19 -10.97 -3.30
C SER A 90 14.64 -11.47 -3.21
N ALA A 91 14.98 -12.25 -2.19
CA ALA A 91 16.34 -12.76 -1.95
C ALA A 91 16.31 -14.00 -1.05
N HIS A 92 17.41 -14.75 -0.98
CA HIS A 92 17.54 -15.87 -0.05
C HIS A 92 18.20 -15.38 1.26
N PRO A 93 17.78 -15.85 2.45
CA PRO A 93 18.41 -15.48 3.73
C PRO A 93 19.92 -15.78 3.84
N LEU A 94 20.43 -16.64 2.95
CA LEU A 94 21.85 -17.03 2.94
C LEU A 94 22.68 -16.16 2.00
N ASP A 95 22.06 -15.25 1.24
CA ASP A 95 22.78 -14.37 0.32
C ASP A 95 23.66 -13.36 1.08
N GLU A 96 23.28 -12.98 2.31
CA GLU A 96 24.12 -12.17 3.21
C GLU A 96 25.45 -12.87 3.57
N TYR A 97 25.48 -14.21 3.58
CA TYR A 97 26.66 -15.00 3.92
C TYR A 97 27.54 -15.34 2.71
N LYS A 98 27.04 -15.18 1.48
CA LYS A 98 27.83 -15.45 0.25
C LYS A 98 28.78 -14.31 -0.13
N ALA A 99 28.56 -13.12 0.41
CA ALA A 99 29.40 -11.95 0.18
C ALA A 99 30.58 -11.83 1.17
N ALA A 100 30.73 -12.79 2.08
CA ALA A 100 31.82 -12.86 3.06
C ALA A 100 32.94 -13.81 2.59
#